data_AF-A0A0N1FU38-F1
#
_entry.id   AF-A0A0N1FU38-F1
#
_cell.length_a   1.000
_cell.length_b   1.000
_cell.length_c   1.000
_cell.angle_alpha   90.00
_cell.angle_beta   90.00
_cell.angle_gamma   90.00
#
_symmetry.space_group_name_H-M   'P 1'
#
loop_
_entity.id
_entity.type
_entity.pdbx_description
1 polymer ?
#
loop_
_entity_poly.entity_id
_entity_poly.type
_entity_poly.pdbx_seq_one_letter_code
_entity_poly.pdbx_strand_id
1 'polypeptide(L)' 'MGQITATEYGLASKSLEDIEPLGQITQRRAEAILDDSQRQWPDVYLIQRTGGGAWQQAAS' A
#
# COMPACT_ATOMS: atom_id res chain seq x y z
N MET A 1 -0.78 25.74 10.75
CA MET A 1 -0.59 24.34 11.16
C MET A 1 -0.34 23.55 9.89
N GLY A 2 0.91 23.11 9.64
CA GLY A 2 1.22 22.35 8.44
C GLY A 2 0.61 20.97 8.56
N GLN A 3 -0.36 20.63 7.71
CA GLN A 3 -0.79 19.25 7.57
C GLN A 3 0.44 18.44 7.17
N ILE A 4 0.87 17.54 8.05
CA ILE A 4 1.82 16.49 7.69
C ILE A 4 1.04 15.61 6.71
N THR A 5 1.29 15.81 5.41
CA THR A 5 0.73 14.97 4.35
C THR A 5 1.43 13.63 4.42
N ALA A 6 1.01 12.78 5.36
CA ALA A 6 1.58 11.44 5.51
C ALA A 6 1.07 10.53 4.39
N THR A 7 2.00 9.81 3.77
CA THR A 7 1.68 8.72 2.84
C THR A 7 1.44 7.44 3.65
N GLU A 8 0.30 6.82 3.43
CA GLU A 8 -0.03 5.49 3.91
C GLU A 8 0.11 4.51 2.76
N TYR A 9 0.64 3.33 3.06
CA TYR A 9 0.74 2.22 2.13
C TYR A 9 -0.21 1.10 2.54
N GLY A 10 -0.60 0.29 1.56
CA GLY A 10 -1.49 -0.84 1.72
C GLY A 10 -1.24 -1.88 0.63
N LEU A 11 -1.81 -3.06 0.82
CA LEU A 11 -1.87 -4.08 -0.21
C LEU A 11 -3.31 -4.21 -0.69
N ALA A 12 -3.48 -4.36 -2.00
CA ALA A 12 -4.73 -4.73 -2.63
C ALA A 12 -4.51 -5.99 -3.45
N SER A 13 -5.57 -6.76 -3.67
CA SER A 13 -5.56 -7.94 -4.54
C SER A 13 -6.40 -7.67 -5.78
N LYS A 14 -6.04 -8.28 -6.92
CA LYS A 14 -6.92 -8.26 -8.10
C LYS A 14 -8.10 -9.22 -7.96
N SER A 15 -7.97 -10.23 -7.11
CA SER A 15 -8.98 -11.27 -6.90
C SER A 15 -9.92 -10.96 -5.75
N LEU A 16 -9.52 -10.09 -4.82
CA LEU A 16 -10.29 -9.68 -3.65
C LEU A 16 -10.44 -8.16 -3.65
N GLU A 17 -11.66 -7.66 -3.40
CA GLU A 17 -11.92 -6.22 -3.26
C GLU A 17 -11.41 -5.63 -1.93
N ASP A 18 -10.72 -6.43 -1.12
CA ASP A 18 -10.24 -6.01 0.19
C ASP A 18 -8.88 -5.31 0.12
N ILE A 19 -8.71 -4.32 0.98
CA ILE A 19 -7.47 -3.55 1.13
C ILE A 19 -6.92 -3.82 2.51
N GLU A 20 -5.69 -4.29 2.57
CA GLU A 20 -4.96 -4.44 3.82
C GLU A 20 -4.07 -3.20 4.05
N PRO A 21 -4.46 -2.26 4.94
CA PRO A 21 -3.65 -1.08 5.22
C PRO A 21 -2.41 -1.46 6.03
N LEU A 22 -1.22 -1.15 5.50
CA LEU A 22 0.07 -1.30 6.19
C LEU A 22 0.38 -0.09 7.09
N GLY A 23 -0.30 1.03 6.85
CA GLY A 23 -0.15 2.27 7.59
C GLY A 23 0.95 3.19 7.05
N GLN A 24 1.40 4.12 7.89
CA GLN A 24 2.42 5.11 7.54
C GLN A 24 3.81 4.51 7.66
N ILE A 25 4.26 3.85 6.59
CA ILE A 25 5.60 3.27 6.47
C ILE A 25 6.35 3.86 5.28
N THR A 26 7.64 3.56 5.16
CA THR A 26 8.40 3.95 3.96
C THR A 26 8.03 3.05 2.78
N GLN A 27 8.10 3.59 1.56
CA GLN A 27 7.88 2.82 0.33
C GLN A 27 8.70 1.52 0.31
N ARG A 28 10.01 1.61 0.61
CA ARG A 28 10.90 0.44 0.67
C ARG A 28 10.39 -0.66 1.61
N ARG A 29 9.79 -0.28 2.74
CA ARG A 29 9.25 -1.27 3.69
C ARG A 29 7.95 -1.88 3.16
N ALA A 30 7.14 -1.09 2.46
CA ALA A 30 5.94 -1.58 1.82
C ALA A 30 6.25 -2.54 0.66
N GLU A 31 7.29 -2.26 -0.14
CA GLU A 31 7.81 -3.15 -1.19
C GLU A 31 8.30 -4.48 -0.60
N ALA A 32 9.05 -4.45 0.51
CA ALA A 32 9.50 -5.68 1.16
C ALA A 32 8.33 -6.56 1.66
N ILE A 33 7.25 -5.94 2.13
CA ILE A 33 6.03 -6.65 2.55
C ILE A 33 5.28 -7.18 1.31
N LEU A 34 5.22 -6.41 0.23
CA LEU A 34 4.66 -6.86 -1.05
C LEU A 34 5.40 -8.11 -1.56
N ASP A 35 6.73 -8.08 -1.60
CA ASP A 35 7.55 -9.20 -2.08
C ASP A 35 7.33 -10.49 -1.27
N ASP A 36 7.15 -10.36 0.06
CA ASP A 36 6.83 -11.50 0.92
C ASP A 36 5.39 -12.00 0.66
N SER A 37 4.45 -11.08 0.55
CA SER A 37 3.03 -11.38 0.30
C SER A 37 2.81 -12.04 -1.05
N GLN A 38 3.53 -11.61 -2.09
CA GLN A 38 3.44 -12.16 -3.45
C GLN A 38 3.86 -13.63 -3.55
N ARG A 39 4.60 -14.15 -2.56
CA ARG A 39 4.91 -15.59 -2.49
C ARG A 39 3.68 -16.44 -2.16
N GLN A 40 2.74 -15.87 -1.42
CA GLN A 40 1.49 -16.53 -1.02
C GLN A 40 0.32 -16.11 -1.91
N TRP A 41 0.29 -14.84 -2.32
CA TRP A 41 -0.78 -14.22 -3.10
C TRP A 41 -0.19 -13.47 -4.32
N PRO A 42 0.04 -14.16 -5.45
CA PRO A 42 0.75 -13.58 -6.60
C PRO A 42 0.02 -12.40 -7.27
N ASP A 43 -1.24 -12.19 -6.93
CA ASP A 43 -2.11 -11.15 -7.47
C ASP A 43 -2.20 -9.90 -6.59
N VAL A 44 -1.48 -9.84 -5.45
CA VAL A 44 -1.39 -8.61 -4.65
C VAL A 44 -0.46 -7.58 -5.27
N TYR A 45 -0.82 -6.31 -5.08
CA TYR A 45 -0.06 -5.15 -5.54
C TYR A 45 -0.10 -4.02 -4.51
N LEU A 46 0.90 -3.15 -4.58
CA LEU A 46 1.05 -2.04 -3.66
C LEU A 46 0.12 -0.88 -4.02
N ILE A 47 -0.57 -0.36 -3.01
CA ILE A 47 -1.37 0.86 -3.09
C ILE A 47 -0.88 1.89 -2.08
N GLN A 48 -1.12 3.16 -2.36
CA GLN A 48 -0.79 4.28 -1.50
C GLN A 48 -1.93 5.28 -1.46
N ARG A 49 -2.02 6.03 -0.36
CA ARG A 49 -2.86 7.23 -0.25
C ARG A 49 -2.11 8.29 0.53
N THR A 50 -2.38 9.56 0.26
CA THR A 50 -1.74 10.66 0.97
C THR A 50 -2.78 11.54 1.63
N GLY A 51 -2.59 11.83 2.92
CA GLY A 51 -3.49 12.71 3.67
C GLY A 51 -4.95 12.22 3.76
N GLY A 52 -5.15 10.89 3.79
CA GLY A 52 -6.49 10.29 3.82
C GLY A 52 -7.27 10.34 2.50
N GLY A 53 -6.59 10.63 1.39
CA GLY A 53 -7.19 10.55 0.05
C GLY A 53 -7.57 9.14 -0.39
N ALA A 54 -8.03 9.01 -1.62
CA ALA A 54 -8.35 7.72 -2.21
C ALA A 54 -7.08 6.84 -2.35
N TRP A 55 -7.25 5.53 -2.21
CA TRP A 55 -6.21 4.57 -2.53
C TRP A 55 -5.92 4.56 -4.03
N GLN A 56 -4.65 4.60 -4.38
CA GLN A 56 -4.17 4.56 -5.76
C GLN A 56 -3.02 3.55 -5.85
N GLN A 57 -2.82 2.94 -7.01
CA GLN A 57 -1.68 2.05 -7.21
C GLN A 57 -0.37 2.81 -6.98
N ALA A 58 0.50 2.25 -6.15
CA ALA A 58 1.83 2.83 -5.94
C ALA A 58 2.66 2.64 -7.19
N ALA A 59 3.39 3.69 -7.61
CA ALA A 59 4.35 3.58 -8.68
C ALA A 59 5.54 2.76 -8.17
N SER A 60 5.73 1.58 -8.79
CA SER A 60 6.89 0.71 -8.63
C SER A 60 8.14 1.32 -9.26
#